data_AF-A0A973GW62-F1
#
_entry.id   AF-A0A973GW62-F1
#
_cell.length_a   1.000
_cell.length_b   1.000
_cell.length_c   1.000
_cell.angle_alpha   90.00
_cell.angle_beta   90.00
_cell.angle_gamma   90.00
#
_symmetry.space_group_name_H-M   'P 1'
#
loop_
_entity.id
_entity.type
_entity.pdbx_description
1 polymer ?
#
loop_
_entity_poly.entity_id
_entity_poly.type
_entity_poly.pdbx_seq_one_letter_code
_entity_poly.pdbx_strand_id
1 'polypeptide(L)' 'MLQNKKKDKKTVIAEKTAQIVTFQVGQEEFGLDIGVITEALRPLKITPLPHMPRFIEGVINLRGAIIPVVD' A
#
# COMPACT_ATOMS: atom_id res chain seq x y z
N MET A 1 -57.02 -7.90 10.89
CA MET A 1 -56.48 -6.54 10.69
C MET A 1 -55.80 -6.13 11.99
N LEU A 2 -54.53 -5.77 12.14
CA LEU A 2 -53.38 -5.56 11.26
C LEU A 2 -52.17 -6.22 11.97
N GLN A 3 -51.34 -6.92 11.22
CA GLN A 3 -49.99 -7.31 11.64
C GLN A 3 -49.09 -6.06 11.55
N ASN A 4 -48.23 -5.81 12.54
CA ASN A 4 -46.98 -5.11 12.24
C ASN A 4 -45.87 -5.50 13.21
N LYS A 5 -45.27 -6.66 12.91
CA LYS A 5 -43.89 -6.99 13.32
C LYS A 5 -43.00 -5.84 12.86
N LYS A 6 -42.53 -5.01 13.79
CA LYS A 6 -41.33 -4.21 13.60
C LYS A 6 -40.19 -5.20 13.32
N LYS A 7 -39.90 -5.41 12.04
CA LYS A 7 -38.70 -6.12 11.57
C LYS A 7 -37.50 -5.45 12.23
N ASP A 8 -36.79 -6.24 13.00
CA ASP A 8 -35.45 -5.93 13.50
C ASP A 8 -34.59 -5.45 12.32
N LYS A 9 -34.38 -4.13 12.22
CA LYS A 9 -33.26 -3.61 11.43
C LYS A 9 -31.99 -3.99 12.20
N LYS A 10 -31.52 -5.22 12.02
CA LYS A 10 -30.13 -5.59 12.27
C LYS A 10 -29.29 -4.69 11.38
N THR A 11 -28.85 -3.56 11.93
CA THR A 11 -27.77 -2.76 11.35
C THR A 11 -26.54 -3.65 11.42
N VAL A 12 -26.24 -4.32 10.31
CA VAL A 12 -24.97 -5.03 10.17
C VAL A 12 -23.90 -3.94 10.20
N ILE A 13 -23.26 -3.76 11.34
CA ILE A 13 -21.98 -3.07 11.40
C ILE A 13 -21.01 -3.95 10.61
N ALA A 14 -20.75 -3.58 9.35
CA ALA A 14 -19.69 -4.23 8.60
C ALA A 14 -18.38 -3.93 9.34
N GLU A 15 -17.82 -4.93 10.01
CA GLU A 15 -16.47 -4.82 10.58
C GLU A 15 -15.51 -4.57 9.43
N LYS A 16 -15.04 -3.31 9.31
CA LYS A 16 -14.05 -2.94 8.31
C LYS A 16 -12.69 -3.39 8.83
N THR A 17 -12.26 -4.57 8.43
CA THR A 17 -10.89 -5.05 8.66
C THR A 17 -9.91 -4.26 7.79
N ALA A 18 -8.91 -3.65 8.42
CA ALA A 18 -7.81 -3.02 7.71
C ALA A 18 -6.77 -4.09 7.34
N GLN A 19 -6.36 -4.12 6.07
CA GLN A 19 -5.28 -4.98 5.61
C GLN A 19 -4.02 -4.14 5.49
N ILE A 20 -3.00 -4.49 6.27
CA ILE A 20 -1.74 -3.76 6.36
C ILE A 20 -0.61 -4.69 5.91
N VAL A 21 0.27 -4.19 5.04
CA VAL A 21 1.55 -4.85 4.75
C VAL A 21 2.60 -4.24 5.65
N THR A 22 3.32 -5.09 6.39
CA THR A 22 4.43 -4.67 7.24
C THR A 22 5.77 -4.95 6.57
N PHE A 23 6.76 -4.11 6.85
CA PHE A 23 8.14 -4.26 6.37
C PHE A 23 9.11 -3.58 7.35
N GLN A 24 10.39 -3.91 7.25
CA GLN A 24 11.43 -3.38 8.13
C GLN A 24 12.27 -2.32 7.43
N VAL A 25 12.62 -1.25 8.15
CA VAL A 25 13.64 -0.27 7.75
C VAL A 25 14.64 -0.17 8.90
N GLY A 26 15.88 -0.58 8.67
CA GLY A 26 16.86 -0.73 9.75
C GLY A 26 16.40 -1.75 10.79
N GLN A 27 16.09 -1.28 12.00
CA GLN A 27 15.61 -2.11 13.12
C GLN A 27 14.13 -1.87 13.47
N GLU A 28 13.44 -1.01 12.72
CA GLU A 28 12.06 -0.61 12.99
C GLU A 28 11.08 -1.26 12.02
N GLU A 29 9.87 -1.56 12.50
CA GLU A 29 8.78 -2.12 11.69
C GLU A 29 7.78 -1.01 11.29
N PHE A 30 7.46 -0.96 10.00
CA PHE A 30 6.52 -0.01 9.41
C PHE A 30 5.36 -0.77 8.78
N GLY A 31 4.24 -0.08 8.56
CA GLY A 31 3.04 -0.65 7.95
C GLY A 31 2.35 0.33 7.00
N LEU A 32 1.87 -0.19 5.87
CA LEU A 32 1.08 0.56 4.89
C LEU A 32 -0.24 -0.15 4.61
N ASP A 33 -1.31 0.62 4.35
CA ASP A 33 -2.57 0.07 3.84
C ASP A 33 -2.30 -0.69 2.54
N ILE A 34 -2.79 -1.93 2.43
CA ILE A 34 -2.56 -2.74 1.23
C ILE A 34 -3.11 -2.07 -0.03
N GLY A 35 -4.13 -1.22 0.08
CA GLY A 35 -4.74 -0.50 -1.03
C GLY A 35 -3.83 0.55 -1.67
N VAL A 36 -2.76 0.98 -1.00
CA VAL A 36 -1.76 1.90 -1.59
C VAL A 36 -0.59 1.17 -2.26
N ILE A 37 -0.50 -0.15 -2.10
CA ILE A 37 0.60 -0.95 -2.65
C ILE A 37 0.20 -1.44 -4.04
N THR A 38 0.98 -1.06 -5.04
CA THR A 38 0.79 -1.58 -6.40
C THR A 38 1.46 -2.95 -6.55
N GLU A 39 2.75 -3.05 -6.17
CA GLU A 39 3.55 -4.27 -6.30
C GLU A 39 4.61 -4.35 -5.21
N ALA A 40 4.88 -5.57 -4.71
CA ALA A 40 6.02 -5.86 -3.85
C ALA A 40 7.07 -6.64 -4.67
N LEU A 41 8.18 -5.98 -5.00
CA LEU A 41 9.22 -6.51 -5.88
C LEU A 41 10.45 -6.91 -5.08
N ARG A 42 11.22 -7.89 -5.59
CA ARG A 42 12.61 -8.04 -5.15
C ARG A 42 13.44 -6.85 -5.67
N PRO A 43 14.50 -6.45 -4.95
CA PRO A 43 15.37 -5.37 -5.41
C PRO A 43 15.81 -5.56 -6.86
N LEU A 44 15.59 -4.55 -7.69
CA LEU A 44 16.04 -4.49 -9.07
C LEU A 44 17.30 -3.64 -9.15
N LYS A 45 18.06 -3.78 -10.24
CA LYS A 45 19.21 -2.93 -10.48
C LYS A 45 18.76 -1.48 -10.69
N ILE A 46 19.23 -0.58 -9.85
CA ILE A 46 18.97 0.85 -9.95
C ILE A 46 19.94 1.48 -10.94
N THR A 47 19.40 2.31 -11.82
CA THR A 47 20.18 3.13 -12.75
C THR A 47 20.28 4.54 -12.17
N PRO A 48 21.48 5.00 -11.78
CA PRO A 48 21.63 6.31 -11.15
C PRO A 48 21.32 7.43 -12.16
N LEU A 49 20.70 8.50 -11.68
CA LEU A 49 20.41 9.70 -12.47
C LEU A 49 21.27 10.88 -12.01
N PRO A 50 21.94 11.61 -12.93
CA PRO A 50 22.71 12.79 -12.56
C PRO A 50 21.79 13.94 -12.14
N HIS A 51 22.29 14.82 -11.26
CA HIS A 51 21.61 16.06 -10.82
C HIS A 51 20.27 15.86 -10.09
N MET A 52 20.06 14.72 -9.44
CA MET A 52 18.86 14.48 -8.64
C MET A 52 19.01 14.96 -7.18
N PRO A 53 17.89 15.23 -6.47
CA PRO A 53 17.91 15.40 -5.02
C PRO A 53 18.54 14.20 -4.31
N ARG A 54 19.16 14.42 -3.15
CA ARG A 54 19.90 13.39 -2.40
C ARG A 54 19.08 12.17 -1.99
N PHE A 55 17.77 12.31 -1.88
CA PHE A 55 16.86 11.22 -1.51
C PHE A 55 16.43 10.37 -2.71
N ILE A 56 16.86 10.71 -3.92
CA ILE A 56 16.61 9.92 -5.12
C ILE A 56 17.87 9.13 -5.44
N GLU A 57 17.79 7.82 -5.28
CA GLU A 57 18.89 6.91 -5.62
C GLU A 57 19.04 6.76 -7.13
N GLY A 58 17.92 6.81 -7.86
CA GLY A 58 17.89 6.70 -9.32
C GLY A 58 16.55 6.23 -9.85
N VAL A 59 16.57 5.41 -10.90
CA VAL A 59 15.37 4.81 -11.52
C VAL A 59 15.53 3.31 -11.75
N ILE A 60 14.41 2.60 -11.76
CA ILE A 60 14.28 1.23 -12.25
C ILE A 60 13.39 1.20 -13.49
N ASN A 61 13.58 0.17 -14.32
CA ASN A 61 12.65 -0.16 -15.40
C ASN A 61 11.77 -1.34 -14.97
N LEU A 62 10.48 -1.08 -14.78
CA LEU A 62 9.48 -2.09 -14.47
C LEU A 62 8.53 -2.27 -15.67
N ARG A 63 8.74 -3.34 -16.45
CA ARG A 63 7.92 -3.66 -17.63
C ARG A 63 7.76 -2.49 -18.61
N GLY A 64 8.84 -1.73 -18.83
CA GLY A 64 8.86 -0.55 -19.70
C GLY A 64 8.50 0.76 -19.01
N ALA A 65 7.97 0.72 -17.78
CA ALA A 65 7.73 1.91 -16.98
C ALA A 65 8.99 2.32 -16.21
N ILE A 66 9.38 3.59 -16.33
CA ILE A 66 10.50 4.15 -15.56
C ILE A 66 9.96 4.65 -14.23
N ILE A 67 10.44 4.06 -13.13
CA ILE A 67 9.96 4.34 -11.77
C ILE A 67 11.13 4.87 -10.94
N PRO A 68 10.99 6.03 -10.27
CA PRO A 68 12.02 6.55 -9.37
C PRO A 68 12.16 5.68 -8.13
N VAL A 69 13.39 5.54 -7.64
CA VAL A 69 13.70 4.88 -6.36
C VAL A 69 14.19 5.94 -5.37
N VAL A 70 13.66 5.83 -4.15
CA VAL A 70 13.95 6.72 -3.01
C VAL A 70 14.68 5.91 -1.95
N ASP A 71 15.73 6.49 -1.38
CA ASP A 71 16.48 6.00 -0.21
C ASP A 71 16.85 7.18 0.69
#